data_AF-A0AAU4WBD5-F1
#
_entry.id   AF-A0AAU4WBD5-F1
#
_cell.length_a   1.000
_cell.length_b   1.000
_cell.length_c   1.000
_cell.angle_alpha   90.00
_cell.angle_beta   90.00
_cell.angle_gamma   90.00
#
_symmetry.space_group_name_H-M   'P 1'
#
loop_
_entity.id
_entity.type
_entity.pdbx_description
1 polymer ?
#
loop_
_entity_poly.entity_id
_entity_poly.type
_entity_poly.pdbx_seq_one_letter_code
_entity_poly.pdbx_strand_id
1 'polypeptide(L)'
;MLTTIVAVLGTLLGSIATGMFQHLASGRTERAAVAAQLRRDQLDAITQLAAAGADYRRVMRKRGQARLSQASAAHQEQLRNESHVIRSALAQPMTVLQVLIPNPHVYSAARAMVTTALALRDATDSDALNAAQEAARAAHYDFVGVAARHVACRTVQ
;
A
#
# COMPACT_ATOMS: atom_id res chain seq x y z
N MET A 1 31.92 -56.73 21.37
CA MET A 1 32.36 -56.16 20.08
C MET A 1 31.18 -55.76 19.19
N LEU A 2 30.20 -56.64 18.95
CA LEU A 2 29.03 -56.33 18.10
C LEU A 2 28.13 -55.19 18.64
N THR A 3 27.90 -55.13 19.96
CA THR A 3 27.06 -54.11 20.62
C THR A 3 27.58 -52.69 20.49
N THR A 4 28.90 -52.50 20.56
CA THR A 4 29.53 -51.17 20.42
C THR A 4 29.39 -50.63 18.99
N ILE A 5 29.49 -51.50 17.99
CA ILE A 5 29.34 -51.13 16.56
C ILE A 5 27.91 -50.69 16.26
N VAL A 6 26.92 -51.42 16.77
CA VAL A 6 25.49 -51.08 16.61
C VAL A 6 25.16 -49.75 17.29
N ALA A 7 25.73 -49.48 18.46
CA ALA A 7 25.53 -48.22 19.18
C ALA A 7 26.07 -47.01 18.41
N VAL A 8 27.30 -47.10 17.87
CA VAL A 8 27.90 -46.01 17.09
C VAL A 8 27.13 -45.75 15.79
N LEU A 9 26.66 -46.81 15.12
CA LEU A 9 25.80 -46.69 13.94
C LEU A 9 24.46 -46.02 14.26
N GLY A 10 23.84 -46.34 15.40
CA GLY A 10 22.61 -45.69 15.86
C GLY A 10 22.80 -44.19 16.10
N THR A 11 23.92 -43.78 16.70
CA THR A 11 24.23 -42.37 16.94
C THR A 11 24.57 -41.62 15.66
N LEU A 12 25.27 -42.25 14.71
CA LEU A 12 25.54 -41.66 13.40
C LEU A 12 24.26 -41.50 12.56
N LEU A 13 23.38 -42.50 12.57
CA LEU A 13 22.08 -42.39 11.89
C LEU A 13 21.21 -41.30 12.51
N GLY A 14 21.20 -41.20 13.85
CA GLY A 14 20.45 -40.18 14.57
C GLY A 14 20.92 -38.75 14.28
N SER A 15 22.24 -38.53 14.15
CA SER A 15 22.80 -37.20 13.84
C SER A 15 22.56 -36.79 12.39
N ILE A 16 22.64 -37.72 11.44
CA ILE A 16 22.35 -37.48 10.02
C ILE A 16 20.85 -37.18 9.81
N ALA A 17 19.96 -37.95 10.44
CA ALA A 17 18.52 -37.72 10.37
C ALA A 17 18.16 -36.33 10.93
N THR A 18 18.71 -35.97 12.09
CA THR A 18 18.46 -34.66 12.73
C THR A 18 19.03 -33.49 11.90
N GLY A 19 20.19 -33.68 11.25
CA GLY A 19 20.78 -32.68 10.34
C GLY A 19 19.92 -32.42 9.09
N MET A 20 19.36 -33.47 8.49
CA MET A 20 18.46 -33.33 7.33
C MET A 20 17.13 -32.66 7.68
N PHE A 21 16.54 -32.98 8.84
CA PHE A 21 15.31 -32.32 9.29
C PHE A 21 15.53 -30.83 9.57
N GLN A 22 16.68 -30.45 10.15
CA GLN A 22 17.02 -29.04 10.36
C GLN A 22 17.24 -28.29 9.04
N HIS A 23 17.86 -28.93 8.04
CA HIS A 23 18.11 -28.31 6.74
C HIS A 23 16.83 -28.12 5.91
N LEU A 24 15.85 -29.02 6.01
CA LEU A 24 14.56 -28.90 5.35
C LEU A 24 13.59 -27.96 6.09
N ALA A 25 13.67 -27.92 7.42
CA ALA A 25 12.88 -27.00 8.24
C ALA A 25 13.34 -25.55 8.06
N SER A 26 14.65 -25.29 8.00
CA SER A 26 15.21 -23.94 7.82
C SER A 26 14.77 -23.28 6.51
N GLY A 27 14.78 -24.02 5.40
CA GLY A 27 14.35 -23.52 4.10
C GLY A 27 12.84 -23.21 4.02
N ARG A 28 12.00 -23.93 4.78
CA ARG A 28 10.56 -23.63 4.88
C ARG A 28 10.30 -22.41 5.76
N THR A 29 11.02 -22.27 6.86
CA THR A 29 10.91 -21.09 7.75
C THR A 29 11.40 -19.82 7.08
N GLU A 30 12.47 -19.88 6.29
CA GLU A 30 13.01 -18.72 5.58
C GLU A 30 12.05 -18.23 4.49
N ARG A 31 11.50 -19.13 3.67
CA ARG A 31 10.50 -18.76 2.65
C ARG A 31 9.23 -18.16 3.28
N ALA A 32 8.77 -18.72 4.40
CA ALA A 32 7.63 -18.18 5.12
C ALA A 32 7.91 -16.78 5.68
N ALA A 33 9.13 -16.54 6.20
CA ALA A 33 9.56 -15.24 6.71
C ALA A 33 9.63 -14.19 5.59
N VAL A 34 10.22 -14.52 4.43
CA VAL A 34 10.29 -13.64 3.26
C VAL A 34 8.90 -13.29 2.74
N ALA A 35 8.00 -14.28 2.62
CA ALA A 35 6.63 -14.04 2.19
C ALA A 35 5.84 -13.16 3.18
N ALA A 36 6.04 -13.36 4.48
CA ALA A 36 5.44 -12.53 5.51
C ALA A 36 5.98 -11.10 5.49
N GLN A 37 7.29 -10.92 5.21
CA GLN A 37 7.91 -9.60 5.07
C GLN A 37 7.38 -8.84 3.86
N LEU A 38 7.37 -9.47 2.68
CA LEU A 38 6.80 -8.85 1.49
C LEU A 38 5.34 -8.43 1.69
N ARG A 39 4.55 -9.25 2.38
CA ARG A 39 3.16 -8.90 2.73
C ARG A 39 3.08 -7.66 3.61
N ARG A 40 3.94 -7.55 4.62
CA ARG A 40 4.00 -6.36 5.49
C ARG A 40 4.39 -5.13 4.69
N ASP A 41 5.41 -5.22 3.84
CA ASP A 41 5.90 -4.11 3.03
C ASP A 41 4.83 -3.64 2.03
N GLN A 42 4.06 -4.57 1.45
CA GLN A 42 2.92 -4.25 0.60
C GLN A 42 1.79 -3.55 1.36
N LEU A 43 1.44 -4.03 2.55
CA LEU A 43 0.42 -3.39 3.38
C LEU A 43 0.86 -1.98 3.80
N ASP A 44 2.11 -1.81 4.20
CA ASP A 44 2.69 -0.52 4.55
C ASP A 44 2.61 0.46 3.37
N ALA A 45 3.05 0.05 2.17
CA ALA A 45 2.94 0.86 0.96
C ALA A 45 1.51 1.27 0.61
N ILE A 46 0.55 0.34 0.73
CA ILE A 46 -0.88 0.62 0.48
C ILE A 46 -1.39 1.65 1.49
N THR A 47 -1.10 1.45 2.78
CA THR A 47 -1.61 2.34 3.84
C THR A 47 -0.98 3.73 3.79
N GLN A 48 0.32 3.84 3.49
CA GLN A 48 1.00 5.13 3.29
C GLN A 48 0.40 5.89 2.10
N LEU A 49 0.17 5.21 0.97
CA LEU A 49 -0.45 5.86 -0.19
C LEU A 49 -1.90 6.24 0.06
N ALA A 50 -2.67 5.40 0.76
CA ALA A 50 -4.03 5.72 1.16
C ALA A 50 -4.06 6.97 2.04
N ALA A 51 -3.21 7.04 3.07
CA ALA A 51 -3.10 8.20 3.95
C ALA A 51 -2.77 9.48 3.17
N ALA A 52 -1.72 9.44 2.34
CA ALA A 52 -1.34 10.57 1.50
C ALA A 52 -2.47 10.98 0.52
N GLY A 53 -3.22 10.02 -0.03
CA GLY A 53 -4.38 10.28 -0.88
C GLY A 53 -5.54 10.94 -0.13
N ALA A 54 -5.79 10.56 1.12
CA ALA A 54 -6.80 11.19 1.98
C ALA A 54 -6.43 12.64 2.32
N ASP A 55 -5.16 12.90 2.64
CA ASP A 55 -4.65 14.25 2.87
C ASP A 55 -4.74 15.11 1.61
N TYR A 56 -4.37 14.56 0.46
CA TYR A 56 -4.50 15.26 -0.82
C TYR A 56 -5.95 15.65 -1.12
N ARG A 57 -6.90 14.73 -0.93
CA ARG A 57 -8.33 15.01 -1.07
C ARG A 57 -8.80 16.10 -0.11
N ARG A 58 -8.30 16.12 1.13
CA ARG A 58 -8.62 17.17 2.12
C ARG A 58 -8.17 18.54 1.63
N VAL A 59 -6.94 18.66 1.14
CA VAL A 59 -6.41 19.92 0.59
C VAL A 59 -7.17 20.37 -0.65
N MET A 60 -7.51 19.44 -1.56
CA MET A 60 -8.32 19.76 -2.74
C MET A 60 -9.73 20.22 -2.38
N ARG A 61 -10.36 19.64 -1.34
CA ARG A 61 -11.66 20.10 -0.82
C ARG A 61 -11.58 21.51 -0.24
N LYS A 62 -10.54 21.82 0.54
CA LYS A 62 -10.29 23.19 1.05
C LYS A 62 -10.14 24.17 -0.11
N ARG A 63 -9.38 23.82 -1.15
CA ARG A 63 -9.19 24.66 -2.33
C ARG A 63 -10.50 24.92 -3.08
N GLY A 64 -11.29 23.88 -3.33
CA GLY A 64 -12.62 24.03 -3.93
C GLY A 64 -13.50 24.97 -3.10
N GLN A 65 -13.53 24.77 -1.78
CA GLN A 65 -14.32 25.61 -0.87
C GLN A 65 -13.86 27.06 -0.87
N ALA A 66 -12.56 27.32 -0.79
CA ALA A 66 -11.99 28.67 -0.79
C ALA A 66 -12.31 29.42 -2.09
N ARG A 67 -12.33 28.71 -3.22
CA ARG A 67 -12.74 29.28 -4.52
C ARG A 67 -14.22 29.67 -4.53
N LEU A 68 -15.09 28.76 -4.11
CA LEU A 68 -16.54 28.99 -4.12
C LEU A 68 -16.98 30.06 -3.11
N SER A 69 -16.30 30.15 -1.98
CA SER A 69 -16.54 31.19 -0.96
C SER A 69 -15.87 32.53 -1.26
N GLN A 70 -15.19 32.65 -2.41
CA GLN A 70 -14.43 33.84 -2.81
C GLN A 70 -13.46 34.32 -1.72
N ALA A 71 -12.76 33.38 -1.08
CA ALA A 71 -11.77 33.70 -0.05
C ALA A 71 -10.67 34.62 -0.58
N SER A 72 -9.96 35.30 0.33
CA SER A 72 -8.90 36.25 -0.04
C SER A 72 -7.81 35.61 -0.93
N ALA A 73 -7.21 36.41 -1.79
CA ALA A 73 -6.14 35.96 -2.68
C ALA A 73 -4.97 35.30 -1.90
N ALA A 74 -4.59 35.88 -0.76
CA ALA A 74 -3.57 35.32 0.12
C ALA A 74 -3.95 33.92 0.65
N HIS A 75 -5.21 33.71 1.04
CA HIS A 75 -5.66 32.39 1.49
C HIS A 75 -5.68 31.36 0.35
N GLN A 76 -6.11 31.77 -0.85
CA GLN A 76 -6.09 30.91 -2.02
C GLN A 76 -4.66 30.52 -2.42
N GLU A 77 -3.70 31.45 -2.33
CA GLU A 77 -2.28 31.19 -2.60
C GLU A 77 -1.66 30.24 -1.57
N GLN A 78 -1.95 30.43 -0.28
CA GLN A 78 -1.53 29.50 0.77
C GLN A 78 -1.99 28.07 0.48
N LEU A 79 -3.26 27.87 0.13
CA LEU A 79 -3.80 26.55 -0.20
C LEU A 79 -3.21 25.97 -1.50
N ARG A 80 -2.84 26.81 -2.48
CA ARG A 80 -2.11 26.37 -3.67
C ARG A 80 -0.74 25.82 -3.26
N ASN A 81 0.00 26.51 -2.41
CA ASN A 81 1.30 26.04 -1.92
C ASN A 81 1.17 24.74 -1.12
N GLU A 82 0.19 24.64 -0.21
CA GLU A 82 -0.13 23.39 0.52
C GLU A 82 -0.39 22.24 -0.47
N SER A 83 -1.11 22.48 -1.56
CA SER A 83 -1.36 21.45 -2.56
C SER A 83 -0.13 21.00 -3.35
N HIS A 84 0.83 21.89 -3.58
CA HIS A 84 2.08 21.52 -4.22
C HIS A 84 2.90 20.60 -3.31
N VAL A 85 2.97 20.89 -2.01
CA VAL A 85 3.67 20.05 -1.02
C VAL A 85 3.05 18.66 -0.97
N ILE A 86 1.73 18.55 -0.81
CA ILE A 86 1.07 17.24 -0.71
C ILE A 86 1.14 16.47 -2.03
N ARG A 87 1.07 17.15 -3.18
CA ARG A 87 1.26 16.50 -4.48
C ARG A 87 2.66 15.88 -4.61
N SER A 88 3.70 16.58 -4.13
CA SER A 88 5.05 16.01 -4.08
C SER A 88 5.13 14.83 -3.12
N ALA A 89 4.43 14.89 -1.97
CA ALA A 89 4.39 13.80 -0.99
C ALA A 89 3.76 12.51 -1.55
N LEU A 90 2.88 12.59 -2.57
CA LEU A 90 2.33 11.42 -3.24
C LEU A 90 3.34 10.66 -4.12
N ALA A 91 4.43 11.30 -4.55
CA ALA A 91 5.35 10.71 -5.52
C ALA A 91 6.09 9.48 -4.97
N GLN A 92 6.54 9.53 -3.72
CA GLN A 92 7.26 8.42 -3.09
C GLN A 92 6.33 7.21 -2.86
N PRO A 93 5.15 7.33 -2.24
CA PRO A 93 4.26 6.19 -2.04
C PRO A 93 3.74 5.59 -3.36
N MET A 94 3.51 6.41 -4.40
CA MET A 94 3.15 5.91 -5.73
C MET A 94 4.27 5.07 -6.35
N THR A 95 5.52 5.52 -6.23
CA THR A 95 6.69 4.77 -6.72
C THR A 95 6.86 3.45 -5.97
N VAL A 96 6.77 3.48 -4.63
CA VAL A 96 6.87 2.28 -3.79
C VAL A 96 5.76 1.28 -4.13
N LEU A 97 4.52 1.74 -4.31
CA LEU A 97 3.40 0.90 -4.73
C LEU A 97 3.70 0.20 -6.06
N GLN A 98 4.19 0.94 -7.07
CA GLN A 98 4.49 0.38 -8.38
C GLN A 98 5.60 -0.69 -8.33
N VAL A 99 6.58 -0.52 -7.45
CA VAL A 99 7.68 -1.47 -7.26
C VAL A 99 7.23 -2.73 -6.52
N LEU A 100 6.49 -2.58 -5.41
CA LEU A 100 6.10 -3.71 -4.55
C LEU A 100 4.86 -4.45 -5.05
N ILE A 101 4.01 -3.79 -5.82
CA ILE A 101 2.75 -4.31 -6.34
C ILE A 101 2.69 -4.07 -7.84
N PRO A 102 3.33 -4.94 -8.66
CA PRO A 102 3.34 -4.83 -10.12
C PRO A 102 2.01 -5.32 -10.73
N ASN A 103 0.88 -4.85 -10.19
CA ASN A 103 -0.46 -5.13 -10.71
C ASN A 103 -1.04 -3.87 -11.36
N PRO A 104 -1.31 -3.87 -12.69
CA PRO A 104 -1.83 -2.71 -13.39
C PRO A 104 -3.16 -2.19 -12.85
N HIS A 105 -4.02 -3.05 -12.32
CA HIS A 105 -5.32 -2.67 -11.75
C HIS A 105 -5.16 -1.94 -10.40
N VAL A 106 -4.20 -2.34 -9.58
CA VAL A 106 -3.89 -1.64 -8.32
C VAL A 106 -3.36 -0.24 -8.63
N TYR A 107 -2.44 -0.13 -9.60
CA TYR A 107 -1.89 1.16 -10.01
C TYR A 107 -2.92 2.06 -10.68
N SER A 108 -3.83 1.52 -11.50
CA SER A 108 -4.89 2.31 -12.12
C SER A 108 -5.89 2.83 -11.09
N ALA A 109 -6.26 2.03 -10.10
CA ALA A 109 -7.13 2.46 -9.00
C ALA A 109 -6.47 3.54 -8.14
N ALA A 110 -5.18 3.40 -7.81
CA ALA A 110 -4.41 4.44 -7.12
C ALA A 110 -4.38 5.76 -7.90
N ARG A 111 -4.18 5.70 -9.23
CA ARG A 111 -4.23 6.89 -10.09
C ARG A 111 -5.63 7.51 -10.13
N ALA A 112 -6.68 6.70 -10.18
CA ALA A 112 -8.05 7.17 -10.15
C ALA A 112 -8.38 7.92 -8.83
N MET A 113 -7.89 7.41 -7.69
CA MET A 113 -7.99 8.10 -6.40
C MET A 113 -7.39 9.52 -6.46
N VAL A 114 -6.18 9.66 -7.01
CA VAL A 114 -5.49 10.96 -7.12
C VAL A 114 -6.18 11.89 -8.11
N THR A 115 -6.56 11.39 -9.29
CA THR A 115 -7.22 12.19 -10.33
C THR A 115 -8.60 12.68 -9.89
N THR A 116 -9.38 11.83 -9.21
CA THR A 116 -10.70 12.24 -8.71
C THR A 116 -10.58 13.26 -7.59
N ALA A 117 -9.56 13.14 -6.73
CA ALA A 117 -9.26 14.16 -5.73
C ALA A 117 -8.92 15.52 -6.36
N LEU A 118 -8.19 15.53 -7.48
CA LEU A 118 -7.83 16.76 -8.20
C LEU A 118 -9.08 17.52 -8.70
N ALA A 119 -10.12 16.81 -9.15
CA ALA A 119 -11.34 17.39 -9.70
C ALA A 119 -12.11 18.29 -8.70
N LEU A 120 -11.92 18.11 -7.38
CA LEU A 120 -12.57 18.93 -6.36
C LEU A 120 -12.23 20.42 -6.50
N ARG A 121 -11.04 20.77 -7.00
CA ARG A 121 -10.65 22.18 -7.14
C ARG A 121 -11.41 22.91 -8.26
N ASP A 122 -11.95 22.15 -9.20
CA ASP A 122 -12.57 22.65 -10.44
C ASP A 122 -14.11 22.69 -10.34
N ALA A 123 -14.69 22.21 -9.22
CA ALA A 123 -16.14 22.17 -8.98
C ALA A 123 -16.80 23.56 -9.02
N THR A 124 -17.83 23.72 -9.85
CA THR A 124 -18.47 25.00 -10.21
C THR A 124 -19.31 25.64 -9.11
N ASP A 125 -19.86 24.82 -8.22
CA ASP A 125 -20.78 25.19 -7.16
C ASP A 125 -20.67 24.19 -5.99
N SER A 126 -21.44 24.43 -4.92
CA SER A 126 -21.37 23.60 -3.70
C SER A 126 -21.85 22.17 -3.93
N ASP A 127 -22.83 21.95 -4.80
CA ASP A 127 -23.37 20.63 -5.10
C ASP A 127 -22.38 19.82 -5.93
N ALA A 128 -21.80 20.43 -6.96
CA ALA A 128 -20.70 19.87 -7.74
C ALA A 128 -19.50 19.51 -6.85
N LEU A 129 -19.20 20.33 -5.85
CA LEU A 129 -18.10 20.07 -4.92
C LEU A 129 -18.39 18.88 -4.00
N ASN A 130 -19.62 18.74 -3.53
CA ASN A 130 -20.05 17.60 -2.74
C ASN A 130 -20.06 16.30 -3.58
N ALA A 131 -20.55 16.36 -4.81
CA ALA A 131 -20.52 15.23 -5.75
C ALA A 131 -19.07 14.80 -6.06
N ALA A 132 -18.18 15.76 -6.35
CA ALA A 132 -16.77 15.48 -6.57
C ALA A 132 -16.08 14.89 -5.33
N GLN A 133 -16.43 15.38 -4.13
CA GLN A 133 -15.93 14.82 -2.88
C GLN A 133 -16.35 13.36 -2.69
N GLU A 134 -17.60 13.03 -3.03
CA GLU A 134 -18.10 11.65 -2.91
C GLU A 134 -17.45 10.73 -3.93
N ALA A 135 -17.31 11.17 -5.18
CA ALA A 135 -16.55 10.44 -6.19
C ALA A 135 -15.10 10.18 -5.74
N ALA A 136 -14.44 11.16 -5.12
CA ALA A 136 -13.07 11.00 -4.63
C ALA A 136 -12.98 10.04 -3.43
N ARG A 137 -14.00 9.98 -2.56
CA ARG A 137 -14.08 8.97 -1.50
C ARG A 137 -14.29 7.57 -2.09
N ALA A 138 -15.20 7.43 -3.05
CA ALA A 138 -15.45 6.16 -3.71
C ALA A 138 -14.18 5.62 -4.39
N ALA A 139 -13.45 6.47 -5.13
CA ALA A 139 -12.18 6.09 -5.76
C ALA A 139 -11.10 5.69 -4.75
N HIS A 140 -11.06 6.33 -3.58
CA HIS A 140 -10.17 5.94 -2.48
C HIS A 140 -10.52 4.55 -1.94
N TYR A 141 -11.80 4.28 -1.67
CA TYR A 141 -12.24 2.96 -1.21
C TYR A 141 -12.04 1.87 -2.26
N ASP A 142 -12.24 2.19 -3.54
CA ASP A 142 -11.97 1.26 -4.64
C ASP A 142 -10.48 0.90 -4.71
N PHE A 143 -9.58 1.88 -4.61
CA PHE A 143 -8.14 1.62 -4.51
C PHE A 143 -7.80 0.64 -3.37
N VAL A 144 -8.29 0.92 -2.16
CA VAL A 144 -8.07 0.04 -1.00
C VAL A 144 -8.64 -1.36 -1.24
N GLY A 145 -9.84 -1.45 -1.82
CA GLY A 145 -10.49 -2.72 -2.14
C GLY A 145 -9.74 -3.55 -3.18
N VAL A 146 -9.29 -2.93 -4.28
CA VAL A 146 -8.49 -3.58 -5.33
C VAL A 146 -7.16 -4.05 -4.75
N ALA A 147 -6.48 -3.21 -3.96
CA ALA A 147 -5.21 -3.54 -3.33
C ALA A 147 -5.35 -4.68 -2.30
N ALA A 148 -6.39 -4.65 -1.46
CA ALA A 148 -6.67 -5.71 -0.49
C ALA A 148 -6.91 -7.07 -1.17
N ARG A 149 -7.69 -7.10 -2.26
CA ARG A 149 -7.90 -8.32 -3.06
C ARG A 149 -6.59 -8.84 -3.66
N HIS A 150 -5.71 -7.95 -4.12
CA HIS A 150 -4.40 -8.35 -4.64
C HIS A 150 -3.55 -9.06 -3.57
N VAL A 151 -3.44 -8.47 -2.37
CA VAL A 151 -2.67 -9.04 -1.26
C VAL A 151 -3.29 -10.36 -0.79
N ALA A 152 -4.62 -10.45 -0.71
CA ALA A 152 -5.34 -11.66 -0.29
C ALA A 152 -5.23 -12.80 -1.31
N CYS A 153 -5.22 -12.52 -2.61
CA CYS A 153 -5.08 -13.57 -3.63
C CYS A 153 -3.69 -14.24 -3.59
N ARG A 154 -2.63 -13.50 -3.24
CA ARG A 154 -1.27 -14.06 -3.10
C ARG A 154 -1.04 -14.88 -1.82
N THR A 155 -1.99 -14.88 -0.89
CA THR A 155 -1.91 -15.71 0.33
C THR A 155 -2.28 -17.17 0.12
N VAL A 156 -2.95 -17.51 -0.99
CA VAL A 156 -3.52 -18.85 -1.24
C VAL A 156 -2.62 -19.72 -2.14
N GLN A 157 -1.51 -19.17 -2.63
CA GLN A 157 -0.60 -19.81 -3.59
C GLN A 157 0.77 -20.08 -2.97
#